data_AF-C3YLN1-F1
#
_entry.id   AF-C3YLN1-F1
#
_cell.length_a   1.000
_cell.length_b   1.000
_cell.length_c   1.000
_cell.angle_alpha   90.00
_cell.angle_beta   90.00
_cell.angle_gamma   90.00
#
_symmetry.space_group_name_H-M   'P 1'
#
loop_
_entity.id
_entity.type
_entity.pdbx_description
1 polymer ?
#
loop_
_entity_poly.entity_id
_entity_poly.type
_entity_poly.pdbx_seq_one_letter_code
_entity_poly.pdbx_strand_id
1 'polypeptide(L)' 'VADHIGSEHHEVHLTPQDLLDAVEETIYCLESYDLITIRGSVYNYLLARYIQRETDSVVIYSGEGSD' A
#
# COMPACT_ATOMS: atom_id res chain seq x y z
N VAL A 1 -10.79 -7.21 12.85
CA VAL A 1 -11.05 -8.34 11.92
C VAL A 1 -10.01 -9.43 12.08
N ALA A 2 -8.71 -9.09 12.12
CA ALA A 2 -7.63 -10.05 12.32
C ALA A 2 -7.88 -11.04 13.47
N ASP A 3 -8.22 -10.55 14.67
CA ASP A 3 -8.50 -11.40 15.84
C ASP A 3 -9.68 -12.36 15.61
N HIS A 4 -10.68 -11.95 14.83
CA HIS A 4 -11.85 -12.77 14.56
C HIS A 4 -11.52 -13.95 13.62
N ILE A 5 -10.61 -13.73 12.65
CA ILE A 5 -10.22 -14.75 11.67
C ILE A 5 -8.92 -15.49 12.02
N GLY A 6 -8.22 -15.04 13.07
CA GLY A 6 -6.95 -15.62 13.52
C GLY A 6 -5.79 -15.39 12.53
N SER A 7 -5.79 -14.30 11.78
CA SER A 7 -4.70 -13.97 10.84
C SER A 7 -3.48 -13.42 11.58
N GLU A 8 -2.27 -13.71 11.11
CA GLU A 8 -1.08 -12.97 11.50
C GLU A 8 -1.17 -11.53 10.99
N HIS A 9 -1.29 -10.57 11.91
CA HIS A 9 -1.55 -9.18 11.57
C HIS A 9 -0.33 -8.30 11.79
N HIS A 10 -0.01 -7.50 10.78
CA HIS A 10 1.06 -6.51 10.83
C HIS A 10 0.46 -5.12 10.64
N GLU A 11 0.66 -4.25 11.62
CA GLU A 11 0.29 -2.85 11.53
C GLU A 11 1.48 -2.03 11.01
N VAL A 12 1.26 -1.28 9.93
CA VAL A 12 2.27 -0.42 9.32
C VAL A 12 1.88 1.03 9.58
N HIS A 13 2.67 1.75 10.37
CA HIS A 13 2.46 3.17 10.63
C HIS A 13 3.32 4.02 9.70
N LEU A 14 2.68 4.94 8.97
CA LEU A 14 3.35 5.86 8.06
C LEU A 14 3.22 7.29 8.60
N THR A 15 4.27 8.08 8.42
CA THR A 15 4.26 9.51 8.68
C THR A 15 3.80 10.28 7.44
N PRO A 16 3.33 11.53 7.59
CA PRO A 16 3.04 12.38 6.44
C PRO A 16 4.24 12.58 5.51
N GLN A 17 5.46 12.55 6.06
CA GLN A 17 6.68 12.70 5.27
C GLN A 17 6.93 11.47 4.39
N ASP A 18 6.72 10.25 4.90
CA ASP A 18 6.84 9.02 4.12
C ASP A 18 5.93 9.04 2.88
N LEU A 19 4.72 9.58 3.05
CA LEU A 19 3.77 9.73 1.94
C LEU A 19 4.27 10.74 0.91
N LEU A 20 4.76 11.90 1.34
CA LEU A 20 5.26 12.95 0.45
C LEU A 20 6.48 12.48 -0.35
N ASP A 21 7.40 11.79 0.31
CA ASP A 21 8.63 11.27 -0.31
C ASP A 21 8.33 10.19 -1.36
N ALA A 22 7.22 9.46 -1.21
CA ALA A 22 6.81 8.39 -2.13
C ALA A 22 5.99 8.87 -3.34
N VAL A 23 5.57 10.14 -3.40
CA VAL A 23 4.69 10.66 -4.47
C VAL A 23 5.33 10.52 -5.85
N GLU A 24 6.59 10.92 -6.00
CA GLU A 24 7.27 10.91 -7.30
C GLU A 24 7.43 9.48 -7.83
N GLU A 25 7.89 8.54 -6.99
CA GLU A 25 8.01 7.13 -7.34
C GLU A 25 6.64 6.52 -7.69
N THR A 26 5.60 6.90 -6.94
CA THR A 26 4.24 6.41 -7.18
C THR A 26 3.71 6.89 -8.53
N ILE A 27 3.89 8.17 -8.88
CA ILE A 27 3.50 8.73 -10.18
C ILE A 27 4.24 8.01 -11.30
N TYR A 28 5.54 7.77 -11.12
CA TYR A 28 6.35 7.03 -12.08
C TYR A 28 5.81 5.61 -12.32
N CYS A 29 5.44 4.88 -11.26
CA CYS A 29 4.88 3.53 -11.39
C CYS A 29 3.48 3.51 -12.01
N LEU A 30 2.67 4.54 -11.78
CA LEU A 30 1.29 4.62 -12.28
C LEU A 30 1.20 5.14 -13.72
N GLU A 31 2.22 5.86 -14.19
CA GLU A 31 2.21 6.57 -15.48
C GLU A 31 0.98 7.50 -15.64
N SER A 32 0.49 8.07 -14.52
CA SER A 32 -0.74 8.85 -14.45
C SER A 32 -0.63 10.02 -13.47
N TYR A 33 -1.38 11.09 -13.76
CA TYR A 33 -1.49 12.30 -12.94
C TYR A 33 -2.89 12.47 -12.30
N ASP A 34 -3.73 11.44 -12.35
CA ASP A 34 -5.05 11.52 -11.72
C ASP A 34 -4.92 11.63 -10.19
N LEU A 35 -5.56 12.66 -9.63
CA LEU A 35 -5.43 13.02 -8.21
C LEU A 35 -5.95 11.91 -7.29
N ILE A 36 -7.09 11.30 -7.62
CA ILE A 36 -7.74 10.31 -6.77
C ILE A 36 -6.90 9.02 -6.77
N THR A 37 -6.43 8.62 -7.95
CA THR A 37 -5.54 7.46 -8.14
C THR A 37 -4.25 7.64 -7.36
N ILE A 38 -3.52 8.75 -7.55
CA ILE A 38 -2.26 9.00 -6.83
C ILE A 38 -2.48 8.96 -5.32
N ARG A 39 -3.52 9.63 -4.81
CA ARG A 39 -3.79 9.70 -3.37
C ARG A 39 -3.99 8.32 -2.75
N GLY A 40 -4.68 7.40 -3.42
CA GLY A 40 -4.86 6.02 -2.95
C GLY A 40 -3.60 5.18 -3.12
N SER A 41 -2.98 5.27 -4.29
CA SER A 41 -1.86 4.41 -4.68
C SER A 41 -0.57 4.66 -3.91
N VAL A 42 -0.33 5.85 -3.34
CA VAL A 42 0.86 6.10 -2.49
C VAL A 42 0.88 5.15 -1.28
N TYR A 43 -0.28 4.88 -0.69
CA TYR A 43 -0.38 3.92 0.41
C TYR A 43 -0.12 2.49 -0.06
N ASN A 44 -0.69 2.09 -1.20
CA ASN A 44 -0.48 0.76 -1.78
C ASN A 44 0.99 0.54 -2.15
N TYR A 45 1.67 1.56 -2.67
CA TYR A 45 3.08 1.53 -3.02
C TYR A 45 3.96 1.27 -1.79
N LEU A 46 3.77 2.05 -0.73
CA LEU A 46 4.52 1.90 0.53
C LEU A 46 4.22 0.56 1.22
N LEU A 47 2.96 0.12 1.20
CA LEU A 47 2.56 -1.18 1.75
C LEU A 47 3.21 -2.34 0.99
N ALA A 48 3.22 -2.29 -0.35
CA ALA A 48 3.88 -3.31 -1.16
C ALA A 48 5.39 -3.38 -0.88
N ARG A 49 6.04 -2.22 -0.71
CA ARG A 49 7.47 -2.15 -0.32
C ARG A 49 7.72 -2.74 1.07
N TYR A 50 6.83 -2.51 2.04
CA TYR A 50 6.93 -3.11 3.37
C TYR A 50 6.79 -4.64 3.28
N ILE A 51 5.74 -5.14 2.60
CA ILE A 51 5.48 -6.58 2.45
C ILE A 51 6.68 -7.28 1.81
N GLN A 52 7.26 -6.68 0.75
CA GLN A 52 8.44 -7.24 0.08
C GLN A 52 9.68 -7.30 0.98
N ARG A 53 9.85 -6.35 1.90
CA ARG A 53 11.04 -6.27 2.75
C ARG A 53 10.94 -7.14 4.01
N GLU A 54 9.76 -7.20 4.59
CA GLU A 54 9.57 -7.73 5.94
C GLU A 54 8.91 -9.13 5.93
N THR A 55 8.46 -9.63 4.78
CA THR A 55 7.75 -10.91 4.67
C THR A 55 8.14 -11.71 3.43
N ASP A 56 7.86 -13.02 3.45
CA ASP A 56 7.98 -13.89 2.28
C ASP A 56 6.68 -13.98 1.45
N SER A 57 5.67 -13.13 1.76
CA SER A 57 4.37 -13.16 1.09
C SER A 57 4.46 -12.58 -0.33
N VAL A 58 4.22 -13.43 -1.33
CA VAL A 58 4.31 -13.02 -2.75
C VAL A 58 2.96 -12.75 -3.39
N VAL A 59 1.93 -13.54 -3.06
CA VAL A 59 0.58 -13.39 -3.63
C VAL A 59 -0.29 -12.61 -2.66
N ILE A 60 -0.70 -11.40 -3.06
CA ILE A 60 -1.46 -10.47 -2.23
C ILE A 60 -2.88 -10.36 -2.76
N TYR A 61 -3.86 -10.54 -1.87
CA TYR A 61 -5.28 -10.40 -2.19
C TYR A 61 -5.76 -9.01 -1.72
N SER A 62 -6.51 -8.33 -2.58
CA SER A 62 -7.11 -7.03 -2.33
C SER A 62 -8.62 -7.09 -2.58
N GLY A 63 -9.38 -6.21 -1.93
CA GLY A 63 -10.83 -6.07 -2.09
C GLY A 63 -11.26 -5.10 -3.20
N GLU A 64 -10.33 -4.63 -4.04
CA GLU A 64 -10.63 -3.68 -5.11
C GLU A 64 -11.68 -4.21 -6.10
N GLY A 65 -12.54 -3.31 -6.59
CA GLY A 65 -13.62 -3.61 -7.54
C GLY A 65 -14.93 -4.10 -6.92
N SER A 66 -15.04 -4.12 -5.59
CA SER A 66 -16.27 -4.49 -4.88
C SER A 66 -17.22 -3.31 -4.58
N ASP A 67 -16.74 -2.06 -4.70
CA ASP A 67 -17.59 -0.87 -4.59
C ASP A 67 -18.73 -0.86 -5.63
#